data_AF-A0A9E4SPZ3-F1
#
_entry.id   AF-A0A9E4SPZ3-F1
#
_cell.length_a   1.000
_cell.length_b   1.000
_cell.length_c   1.000
_cell.angle_alpha   90.00
_cell.angle_beta   90.00
_cell.angle_gamma   90.00
#
_symmetry.space_group_name_H-M   'P 1'
#
loop_
_entity.id
_entity.type
_entity.pdbx_description
1 polymer ?
#
loop_
_entity_poly.entity_id
_entity_poly.type
_entity_poly.pdbx_seq_one_letter_code
_entity_poly.pdbx_strand_id
1 'polypeptide(L)'
;MSMNLQEQFQKLGLGEKIILIAGPLLFIDGFLNWYSVSGQCIDLGAVGEICAEGGSASGWESPGSIWSVLAILLGLTMAGLVAAVRFGNMKLPEMPQGVTWGRIMLGMGGASALFVVAKFVNHSSNLDFGFFIGALLVAALAAGGFLTF
;
A
#
# COMPACT_ATOMS: atom_id res chain seq x y z
N MET A 1 -20.07 -17.17 25.51
CA MET A 1 -19.25 -16.04 25.98
C MET A 1 -18.59 -15.44 24.75
N SER A 2 -19.07 -14.32 24.23
CA SER A 2 -18.47 -13.68 23.04
C SER A 2 -17.13 -13.10 23.46
N MET A 3 -16.05 -13.58 22.84
CA MET A 3 -14.69 -13.14 23.11
C MET A 3 -14.54 -11.66 22.73
N ASN A 4 -13.92 -10.84 23.57
CA ASN A 4 -13.75 -9.41 23.31
C ASN A 4 -12.82 -9.20 22.09
N LEU A 5 -13.05 -8.17 21.28
CA LEU A 5 -12.22 -7.82 20.11
C LEU A 5 -10.73 -7.70 20.50
N GLN A 6 -10.44 -7.15 21.68
CA GLN A 6 -9.08 -7.04 22.20
C GLN A 6 -8.42 -8.41 22.35
N GLU A 7 -9.12 -9.40 22.91
CA GLU A 7 -8.60 -10.76 23.09
C GLU A 7 -8.39 -11.46 21.74
N GLN A 8 -9.31 -11.25 20.78
CA GLN A 8 -9.16 -11.76 19.42
C GLN A 8 -7.92 -11.20 18.74
N PHE A 9 -7.67 -9.89 18.90
CA PHE A 9 -6.48 -9.25 18.36
C PHE A 9 -5.20 -9.76 19.00
N GLN A 10 -5.18 -9.99 20.32
CA GLN A 10 -3.98 -10.50 21.00
C GLN A 10 -3.57 -11.89 20.54
N LYS A 11 -4.54 -12.74 20.15
CA LYS A 11 -4.32 -14.09 19.63
C LYS A 11 -3.75 -14.16 18.21
N LEU A 12 -3.73 -13.04 17.49
CA LEU A 12 -3.17 -12.98 16.14
C LEU A 12 -1.65 -13.19 16.17
N GLY A 13 -1.14 -13.86 15.14
CA GLY A 13 0.29 -13.91 14.88
C GLY A 13 0.86 -12.51 14.60
N LEU A 14 2.16 -12.35 14.77
CA LEU A 14 2.83 -11.05 14.54
C LEU A 14 2.61 -10.56 13.09
N GLY A 15 2.74 -11.42 12.10
CA GLY A 15 2.53 -11.06 10.69
C GLY A 15 1.09 -10.59 10.40
N GLU A 16 0.10 -11.25 11.00
CA GLU A 16 -1.31 -10.88 10.86
C GLU A 16 -1.63 -9.51 11.47
N LYS A 17 -1.04 -9.21 12.62
CA LYS A 17 -1.14 -7.88 13.26
C LYS A 17 -0.55 -6.80 12.37
N ILE A 18 0.63 -7.05 11.79
CA ILE A 18 1.28 -6.13 10.86
C ILE A 18 0.39 -5.90 9.64
N ILE A 19 -0.13 -6.94 9.02
CA ILE A 19 -1.00 -6.84 7.83
C ILE A 19 -2.28 -6.05 8.13
N LEU A 20 -2.94 -6.34 9.26
CA LEU A 20 -4.17 -5.65 9.66
C LEU A 20 -3.98 -4.15 9.95
N ILE A 21 -2.78 -3.74 10.34
CA ILE A 21 -2.47 -2.34 10.58
C ILE A 21 -1.97 -1.68 9.29
N ALA A 22 -0.98 -2.28 8.62
CA ALA A 22 -0.33 -1.70 7.46
C ALA A 22 -1.25 -1.59 6.24
N GLY A 23 -2.15 -2.56 6.00
CA GLY A 23 -3.07 -2.53 4.86
C GLY A 23 -4.01 -1.33 4.88
N PRO A 24 -4.79 -1.11 5.95
CA PRO A 24 -5.64 0.07 6.08
C PRO A 24 -4.85 1.38 6.13
N LEU A 25 -3.68 1.40 6.78
CA LEU A 25 -2.82 2.57 6.76
C LEU A 25 -2.32 2.90 5.35
N LEU A 26 -2.01 1.92 4.52
CA LEU A 26 -1.59 2.14 3.13
C LEU A 26 -2.73 2.72 2.29
N PHE A 27 -3.96 2.27 2.55
CA PHE A 27 -5.14 2.86 1.93
C PHE A 27 -5.33 4.33 2.33
N ILE A 28 -5.17 4.65 3.61
CA ILE A 28 -5.26 6.03 4.12
C ILE A 28 -4.13 6.88 3.52
N ASP A 29 -2.91 6.36 3.51
CA ASP A 29 -1.73 6.99 2.92
C ASP A 29 -1.89 7.24 1.41
N GLY A 30 -2.67 6.42 0.70
CA GLY A 30 -3.01 6.65 -0.69
C GLY A 30 -3.67 8.01 -0.95
N PHE A 31 -4.34 8.60 0.04
CA PHE A 31 -4.93 9.94 -0.06
C PHE A 31 -3.96 11.08 0.26
N LEU A 32 -2.78 10.78 0.79
CA LEU A 32 -1.74 11.78 1.00
C LEU A 32 -1.04 12.10 -0.33
N ASN A 33 -0.42 13.28 -0.36
CA ASN A 33 0.39 13.68 -1.50
C ASN A 33 1.64 12.79 -1.57
N TRP A 34 1.75 12.05 -2.66
CA TRP A 34 2.92 11.23 -2.97
C TRP A 34 3.89 11.99 -3.87
N TYR A 35 3.37 12.92 -4.67
CA TYR A 35 4.15 13.74 -5.58
C TYR A 35 3.74 15.20 -5.48
N SER A 36 4.74 16.08 -5.49
CA SER A 36 4.53 17.50 -5.77
C SER A 36 4.66 17.73 -7.26
N VAL A 37 3.65 18.30 -7.90
CA VAL A 37 3.73 18.73 -9.30
C VAL A 37 4.29 20.14 -9.27
N SER A 38 5.59 20.30 -9.52
CA SER A 38 6.19 21.62 -9.68
C SER A 38 5.52 22.33 -10.85
N GLY A 39 5.01 23.53 -10.60
CA GLY A 39 4.41 24.39 -11.62
C GLY A 39 5.37 24.58 -12.79
N GLN A 40 4.87 24.42 -14.01
CA GLN A 40 5.65 24.73 -15.19
C GLN A 40 5.57 26.23 -15.44
N CYS A 41 6.73 26.86 -15.52
CA CYS A 41 6.81 28.23 -15.98
C CYS A 41 7.12 28.23 -17.47
N ILE A 42 6.31 28.97 -18.22
CA ILE A 42 6.52 29.19 -19.65
C ILE A 42 7.07 30.60 -19.80
N ASP A 43 8.32 30.68 -20.27
CA ASP A 43 8.94 31.95 -20.65
C ASP A 43 8.37 32.41 -22.00
N LEU A 44 7.61 33.52 -21.99
CA LEU A 44 7.07 34.14 -23.21
C LEU A 44 8.03 35.20 -23.80
N GLY A 45 9.29 35.23 -23.36
CA GLY A 45 10.28 36.19 -23.82
C GLY A 45 9.98 37.60 -23.33
N ALA A 46 9.82 38.57 -24.24
CA ALA A 46 9.66 39.99 -23.89
C ALA A 46 8.39 40.33 -23.08
N VAL A 47 7.47 39.37 -22.91
CA VAL A 47 6.18 39.53 -22.22
C VAL A 47 6.22 39.05 -20.75
N GLY A 48 7.34 38.44 -20.33
CA GLY A 48 7.52 37.89 -18.98
C GLY A 48 7.25 36.38 -18.88
N GLU A 49 7.44 35.85 -17.68
CA GLU A 49 7.24 34.43 -17.35
C GLU A 49 5.84 34.22 -16.76
N ILE A 50 5.08 33.25 -17.30
CA ILE A 50 3.82 32.81 -16.71
C ILE A 50 4.07 31.46 -16.05
N CYS A 51 4.01 31.45 -14.72
CA CYS A 51 4.08 30.22 -13.93
C CYS A 51 2.68 29.70 -13.66
N ALA A 52 2.42 28.44 -14.04
CA ALA A 52 1.28 27.72 -13.48
C ALA A 52 1.57 27.41 -12.01
N GLU A 53 0.58 27.55 -11.12
CA GLU A 53 0.72 27.06 -9.75
C GLU A 53 0.95 25.54 -9.77
N GLY A 54 1.96 25.10 -9.02
CA GLY A 54 2.22 23.69 -8.83
C GLY A 54 1.07 23.00 -8.11
N GLY A 55 0.77 21.77 -8.49
CA GLY A 55 -0.24 20.93 -7.86
C GLY A 55 0.38 19.89 -6.92
N SER A 56 -0.45 19.06 -6.31
CA SER A 56 -0.03 17.84 -5.64
C SER A 56 -0.82 16.67 -6.17
N ALA A 57 -0.18 15.50 -6.22
CA ALA A 57 -0.81 14.27 -6.68
C ALA A 57 -0.74 13.21 -5.59
N SER A 58 -1.90 12.62 -5.33
CA SER A 58 -2.06 11.54 -4.36
C SER A 58 -1.57 10.18 -4.88
N GLY A 59 -1.52 9.19 -4.01
CA GLY A 59 -1.24 7.80 -4.40
C GLY A 59 -2.25 7.23 -5.41
N TRP A 60 -3.43 7.82 -5.56
CA TRP A 60 -4.44 7.41 -6.55
C TRP A 60 -4.24 8.05 -7.92
N GLU A 61 -3.40 9.08 -8.01
CA GLU A 61 -3.27 9.95 -9.18
C GLU A 61 -1.98 9.72 -9.95
N SER A 62 -1.95 10.31 -11.15
CA SER A 62 -0.76 10.39 -11.99
C SER A 62 0.33 11.18 -11.27
N PRO A 63 1.62 10.83 -11.39
CA PRO A 63 2.19 9.86 -12.32
C PRO A 63 2.08 8.40 -11.86
N GLY A 64 1.93 7.47 -12.80
CA GLY A 64 2.03 6.02 -12.54
C GLY A 64 0.99 5.48 -11.54
N SER A 65 -0.22 6.04 -11.52
CA SER A 65 -1.30 5.67 -10.59
C SER A 65 -1.58 4.17 -10.54
N ILE A 66 -1.49 3.48 -11.68
CA ILE A 66 -1.75 2.04 -11.77
C ILE A 66 -0.90 1.23 -10.78
N TRP A 67 0.37 1.61 -10.59
CA TRP A 67 1.29 0.91 -9.70
C TRP A 67 0.90 1.06 -8.23
N SER A 68 0.61 2.29 -7.80
CA SER A 68 0.20 2.58 -6.42
C SER A 68 -1.19 2.04 -6.12
N VAL A 69 -2.14 2.13 -7.07
CA VAL A 69 -3.48 1.55 -6.94
C VAL A 69 -3.40 0.04 -6.72
N LEU A 70 -2.61 -0.68 -7.52
CA LEU A 70 -2.44 -2.13 -7.35
C LEU A 70 -1.81 -2.45 -5.99
N ALA A 71 -0.80 -1.70 -5.54
CA ALA A 71 -0.19 -1.89 -4.23
C ALA A 71 -1.19 -1.69 -3.08
N ILE A 72 -2.00 -0.62 -3.13
CA ILE A 72 -3.02 -0.31 -2.13
C ILE A 72 -4.10 -1.40 -2.10
N LEU A 73 -4.60 -1.83 -3.25
CA LEU A 73 -5.62 -2.87 -3.35
C LEU A 73 -5.14 -4.22 -2.83
N LEU A 74 -3.87 -4.57 -3.07
CA LEU A 74 -3.27 -5.77 -2.48
C LEU A 74 -3.19 -5.64 -0.95
N GLY A 75 -2.75 -4.50 -0.43
CA GLY A 75 -2.73 -4.24 1.02
C GLY A 75 -4.11 -4.37 1.68
N LEU A 76 -5.14 -3.80 1.07
CA LEU A 76 -6.52 -3.95 1.52
C LEU A 76 -7.01 -5.40 1.44
N THR A 77 -6.69 -6.11 0.36
CA THR A 77 -7.07 -7.52 0.18
C THR A 77 -6.43 -8.40 1.24
N MET A 78 -5.14 -8.20 1.53
CA MET A 78 -4.44 -8.92 2.59
C MET A 78 -5.08 -8.65 3.96
N ALA A 79 -5.32 -7.39 4.31
CA ALA A 79 -5.96 -7.02 5.57
C ALA A 79 -7.39 -7.57 5.68
N GLY A 80 -8.16 -7.47 4.61
CA GLY A 80 -9.51 -8.01 4.51
C GLY A 80 -9.55 -9.53 4.69
N LEU A 81 -8.60 -10.25 4.09
CA LEU A 81 -8.49 -11.71 4.23
C LEU A 81 -8.18 -12.11 5.67
N VAL A 82 -7.19 -11.46 6.31
CA VAL A 82 -6.87 -11.70 7.73
C VAL A 82 -8.10 -11.40 8.60
N ALA A 83 -8.76 -10.27 8.38
CA ALA A 83 -9.94 -9.88 9.15
C ALA A 83 -11.10 -10.87 8.98
N ALA A 84 -11.39 -11.28 7.75
CA ALA A 84 -12.47 -12.22 7.46
C ALA A 84 -12.24 -13.60 8.08
N VAL A 85 -11.00 -14.09 8.06
CA VAL A 85 -10.65 -15.39 8.64
C VAL A 85 -10.69 -15.33 10.17
N ARG A 86 -10.17 -14.25 10.76
CA ARG A 86 -9.93 -14.17 12.22
C ARG A 86 -11.12 -13.63 13.00
N PHE A 87 -11.84 -12.66 12.44
CA PHE A 87 -13.01 -12.06 13.07
C PHE A 87 -14.33 -12.54 12.44
N GLY A 88 -14.30 -12.94 11.16
CA GLY A 88 -15.47 -13.41 10.43
C GLY A 88 -15.71 -14.92 10.49
N ASN A 89 -14.86 -15.70 11.15
CA ASN A 89 -14.89 -17.17 11.17
C ASN A 89 -14.92 -17.81 9.76
N MET A 90 -14.39 -17.11 8.75
CA MET A 90 -14.33 -17.62 7.39
C MET A 90 -13.27 -18.71 7.28
N LYS A 91 -13.64 -19.85 6.69
CA LYS A 91 -12.67 -20.90 6.34
C LYS A 91 -12.16 -20.65 4.93
N LEU A 92 -10.85 -20.53 4.78
CA LEU A 92 -10.23 -20.45 3.47
C LEU A 92 -10.30 -21.82 2.78
N PRO A 93 -10.50 -21.86 1.45
CA PRO A 93 -10.47 -23.12 0.71
C PRO A 93 -9.09 -23.77 0.80
N GLU A 94 -9.08 -25.10 0.70
CA GLU A 94 -7.85 -25.87 0.61
C GLU A 94 -7.11 -25.55 -0.69
N MET A 95 -5.80 -25.38 -0.60
CA MET A 95 -4.96 -25.03 -1.73
C MET A 95 -4.32 -26.28 -2.34
N PRO A 96 -3.97 -26.25 -3.65
CA PRO A 96 -3.24 -27.33 -4.30
C PRO A 96 -1.95 -27.69 -3.54
N GLN A 97 -1.52 -28.96 -3.66
CA GLN A 97 -0.34 -29.46 -2.97
C GLN A 97 0.89 -28.58 -3.22
N GLY A 98 1.49 -28.10 -2.13
CA GLY A 98 2.68 -27.24 -2.17
C GLY A 98 2.41 -25.73 -2.15
N VAL A 99 1.16 -25.27 -2.16
CA VAL A 99 0.82 -23.85 -1.97
C VAL A 99 0.14 -23.65 -0.62
N THR A 100 0.69 -22.76 0.21
CA THR A 100 0.08 -22.36 1.48
C THR A 100 -0.46 -20.94 1.36
N TRP A 101 -1.48 -20.61 2.16
CA TRP A 101 -1.98 -19.22 2.23
C TRP A 101 -0.89 -18.23 2.69
N GLY A 102 0.04 -18.67 3.53
CA GLY A 102 1.24 -17.89 3.89
C GLY A 102 2.10 -17.52 2.67
N ARG A 103 2.32 -18.45 1.73
CA ARG A 103 3.04 -18.14 0.47
C ARG A 103 2.31 -17.11 -0.37
N ILE A 104 0.98 -17.14 -0.38
CA ILE A 104 0.16 -16.19 -1.12
C ILE A 104 0.21 -14.81 -0.45
N MET A 105 0.13 -14.75 0.87
CA MET A 105 0.31 -13.50 1.62
C MET A 105 1.69 -12.90 1.39
N LEU A 106 2.75 -13.70 1.42
CA LEU A 106 4.09 -13.27 1.04
C LEU A 106 4.13 -12.77 -0.41
N GLY A 107 3.52 -13.49 -1.34
CA GLY A 107 3.44 -13.11 -2.75
C GLY A 107 2.72 -11.77 -2.95
N MET A 108 1.60 -11.54 -2.28
CA MET A 108 0.84 -10.29 -2.34
C MET A 108 1.62 -9.13 -1.72
N GLY A 109 2.24 -9.33 -0.55
CA GLY A 109 3.06 -8.32 0.09
C GLY A 109 4.32 -7.98 -0.69
N GLY A 110 4.96 -8.98 -1.30
CA GLY A 110 6.09 -8.79 -2.20
C GLY A 110 5.69 -8.05 -3.48
N ALA A 111 4.55 -8.42 -4.08
CA ALA A 111 4.04 -7.76 -5.27
C ALA A 111 3.68 -6.28 -5.01
N SER A 112 3.07 -5.97 -3.86
CA SER A 112 2.76 -4.57 -3.51
C SER A 112 4.02 -3.74 -3.33
N ALA A 113 5.07 -4.29 -2.71
CA ALA A 113 6.38 -3.64 -2.61
C ALA A 113 7.01 -3.43 -4.00
N LEU A 114 6.97 -4.44 -4.87
CA LEU A 114 7.48 -4.34 -6.24
C LEU A 114 6.74 -3.27 -7.06
N PHE A 115 5.43 -3.11 -6.88
CA PHE A 115 4.69 -2.06 -7.59
C PHE A 115 5.10 -0.66 -7.12
N VAL A 116 5.30 -0.43 -5.83
CA VAL A 116 5.82 0.86 -5.35
C VAL A 116 7.24 1.12 -5.85
N VAL A 117 8.09 0.11 -5.88
CA VAL A 117 9.45 0.22 -6.48
C VAL A 117 9.35 0.52 -7.97
N ALA A 118 8.48 -0.15 -8.71
CA ALA A 118 8.25 0.14 -10.13
C ALA A 118 7.76 1.57 -10.33
N LYS A 119 6.88 2.07 -9.45
CA LYS A 119 6.44 3.47 -9.48
C LYS A 119 7.61 4.43 -9.27
N PHE A 120 8.44 4.17 -8.25
CA PHE A 120 9.64 4.97 -7.94
C PHE A 120 10.61 5.02 -9.12
N VAL A 121 10.93 3.87 -9.73
CA VAL A 121 11.90 3.79 -10.83
C VAL A 121 11.39 4.52 -12.08
N ASN A 122 10.08 4.47 -12.35
CA ASN A 122 9.49 5.18 -13.49
C ASN A 122 9.27 6.68 -13.21
N HIS A 123 9.04 7.05 -11.95
CA HIS A 123 8.73 8.42 -11.53
C HIS A 123 9.38 8.70 -10.17
N SER A 124 10.64 9.12 -10.22
CA SER A 124 11.47 9.46 -9.05
C SER A 124 11.60 10.96 -8.80
N SER A 125 11.11 11.80 -9.72
CA SER A 125 11.12 13.25 -9.55
C SER A 125 9.99 13.71 -8.63
N ASN A 126 10.30 14.71 -7.81
CA ASN A 126 9.33 15.43 -6.98
C ASN A 126 8.51 14.55 -6.01
N LEU A 127 9.16 13.59 -5.36
CA LEU A 127 8.54 12.77 -4.32
C LEU A 127 8.23 13.61 -3.09
N ASP A 128 7.06 13.37 -2.51
CA ASP A 128 6.59 14.03 -1.29
C ASP A 128 6.49 13.01 -0.14
N PHE A 129 6.23 13.49 1.06
CA PHE A 129 6.24 12.73 2.31
C PHE A 129 5.36 11.48 2.26
N GLY A 130 4.18 11.54 1.63
CA GLY A 130 3.26 10.41 1.52
C GLY A 130 3.90 9.22 0.80
N PHE A 131 4.76 9.46 -0.20
CA PHE A 131 5.42 8.36 -0.91
C PHE A 131 6.31 7.52 0.02
N PHE A 132 7.03 8.16 0.94
CA PHE A 132 7.92 7.47 1.88
C PHE A 132 7.15 6.65 2.91
N ILE A 133 6.00 7.16 3.37
CA ILE A 133 5.09 6.39 4.22
C ILE A 133 4.56 5.18 3.45
N GLY A 134 4.07 5.37 2.22
CA GLY A 134 3.62 4.28 1.36
C GLY A 134 4.67 3.21 1.15
N ALA A 135 5.92 3.60 0.88
CA ALA A 135 7.07 2.69 0.75
C ALA A 135 7.34 1.89 2.04
N LEU A 136 7.30 2.54 3.20
CA LEU A 136 7.45 1.86 4.49
C LEU A 136 6.30 0.88 4.75
N LEU A 137 5.07 1.25 4.40
CA LEU A 137 3.88 0.43 4.60
C LEU A 137 3.86 -0.81 3.69
N VAL A 138 4.27 -0.70 2.43
CA VAL A 138 4.42 -1.89 1.57
C VAL A 138 5.56 -2.80 2.03
N ALA A 139 6.65 -2.24 2.57
CA ALA A 139 7.70 -3.04 3.20
C ALA A 139 7.17 -3.77 4.45
N ALA A 140 6.36 -3.09 5.26
CA ALA A 140 5.68 -3.71 6.40
C ALA A 140 4.71 -4.82 5.95
N LEU A 141 3.95 -4.63 4.86
CA LEU A 141 3.08 -5.67 4.29
C LEU A 141 3.87 -6.88 3.80
N ALA A 142 5.00 -6.67 3.11
CA ALA A 142 5.89 -7.75 2.68
C ALA A 142 6.44 -8.51 3.89
N ALA A 143 6.92 -7.81 4.91
CA ALA A 143 7.39 -8.41 6.16
C ALA A 143 6.27 -9.16 6.90
N GLY A 144 5.07 -8.59 6.96
CA GLY A 144 3.89 -9.23 7.53
C GLY A 144 3.54 -10.52 6.80
N GLY A 145 3.55 -10.51 5.47
CA GLY A 145 3.35 -11.70 4.63
C GLY A 145 4.42 -12.76 4.87
N PHE A 146 5.70 -12.37 4.99
CA PHE A 146 6.80 -13.28 5.32
C PHE A 146 6.65 -13.92 6.70
N LEU A 147 6.18 -13.18 7.70
CA LEU A 147 5.94 -13.71 9.05
C LEU A 147 4.70 -14.59 9.16
N THR A 148 3.87 -14.65 8.10
CA THR A 148 2.74 -15.59 7.99
C THR A 148 3.06 -16.84 7.16
N PHE A 149 4.24 -16.87 6.51
CA PHE A 149 4.75 -18.00 5.75
C PHE A 149 5.26 -19.11 6.66
#